data_AF-A0AA38L2W2-F1
#
_entry.id   AF-A0AA38L2W2-F1
#
_cell.length_a   1.000
_cell.length_b   1.000
_cell.length_c   1.000
_cell.angle_alpha   90.00
_cell.angle_beta   90.00
_cell.angle_gamma   90.00
#
_symmetry.space_group_name_H-M   'P 1'
#
loop_
_entity.id
_entity.type
_entity.pdbx_description
1 polymer ?
#
loop_
_entity_poly.entity_id
_entity_poly.type
_entity_poly.pdbx_seq_one_letter_code
_entity_poly.pdbx_strand_id
1 'polypeptide(L)'
;MLITHPEYLIGPDASADKGSLDGHSWERPEAFYASQRYAPDLPYLKSILVDFLMNAKVVWLRFSSEFEPGGAVANATPEQIERAWMLKTNDLNGSAFGMFRQAAKHNPTMSLAQYNSRKMYKLNQTSQFLCSLTPKMRKFLREITCQQDSSGSSRQC
;
A
#
# COMPACT_ATOMS: atom_id res chain seq x y z
N MET A 1 -20.94 -3.43 -14.05
CA MET A 1 -22.20 -3.52 -13.29
C MET A 1 -22.58 -2.17 -12.69
N LEU A 2 -21.89 -1.63 -11.68
CA LEU A 2 -22.28 -0.35 -11.08
C LEU A 2 -22.10 0.89 -11.98
N ILE A 3 -21.13 0.87 -12.91
CA ILE A 3 -20.96 1.92 -13.93
C ILE A 3 -22.17 1.96 -14.89
N THR A 4 -22.68 0.78 -15.26
CA THR A 4 -23.80 0.64 -16.20
C THR A 4 -25.16 0.76 -15.51
N HIS A 5 -25.22 0.44 -14.21
CA HIS A 5 -26.41 0.47 -13.37
C HIS A 5 -26.14 1.24 -12.06
N PRO A 6 -25.86 2.55 -12.12
CA PRO A 6 -25.61 3.35 -10.92
C PRO A 6 -26.83 3.41 -9.98
N GLU A 7 -28.04 3.16 -10.49
CA GLU A 7 -29.27 3.05 -9.72
C GLU A 7 -29.23 1.98 -8.61
N TYR A 8 -28.33 0.99 -8.69
CA TYR A 8 -28.13 0.03 -7.61
C TYR A 8 -27.54 0.65 -6.35
N LEU A 9 -26.95 1.85 -6.45
CA LEU A 9 -26.38 2.60 -5.33
C LEU A 9 -27.17 3.86 -4.95
N ILE A 10 -27.92 4.46 -5.87
CA ILE A 10 -28.59 5.77 -5.66
C ILE A 10 -30.06 5.80 -6.10
N GLY A 11 -30.58 4.67 -6.60
CA GLY A 11 -32.00 4.55 -6.97
C GLY A 11 -32.90 4.26 -5.77
N PRO A 12 -34.22 4.43 -5.94
CA PRO A 12 -35.19 4.18 -4.87
C PRO A 12 -35.20 2.71 -4.39
N ASP A 13 -34.85 1.77 -5.28
CA ASP A 13 -34.74 0.33 -4.99
C ASP A 13 -33.30 -0.11 -4.75
N ALA A 14 -32.40 0.83 -4.40
CA ALA A 14 -31.01 0.55 -4.09
C ALA A 14 -30.91 -0.24 -2.78
N SER A 15 -30.14 -1.31 -2.83
CA SER A 15 -30.09 -2.30 -1.76
C SER A 15 -28.74 -2.99 -1.75
N ALA A 16 -28.38 -3.57 -0.60
CA ALA A 16 -27.06 -4.17 -0.41
C ALA A 16 -26.83 -5.33 -1.38
N ASP A 17 -27.84 -6.16 -1.67
CA ASP A 17 -27.78 -7.26 -2.63
C ASP A 17 -27.46 -6.81 -4.07
N LYS A 18 -27.86 -5.59 -4.47
CA LYS A 18 -27.61 -5.05 -5.82
C LYS A 18 -26.35 -4.20 -5.90
N GLY A 19 -26.07 -3.44 -4.84
CA GLY A 19 -25.07 -2.38 -4.84
C GLY A 19 -23.75 -2.73 -4.15
N SER A 20 -23.74 -3.71 -3.25
CA SER A 20 -22.49 -4.17 -2.61
C SER A 20 -21.65 -5.00 -3.59
N LEU A 21 -20.33 -4.96 -3.40
CA LEU A 21 -19.41 -5.73 -4.26
C LEU A 21 -19.26 -7.18 -3.80
N ASP A 22 -19.60 -7.47 -2.55
CA ASP A 22 -19.50 -8.79 -1.91
C ASP A 22 -20.87 -9.45 -1.66
N GLY A 23 -21.97 -8.75 -1.95
CA GLY A 23 -23.33 -9.22 -1.69
C GLY A 23 -23.74 -9.11 -0.22
N HIS A 24 -22.93 -8.50 0.64
CA HIS A 24 -23.20 -8.38 2.07
C HIS A 24 -23.87 -7.05 2.43
N SER A 25 -24.47 -7.02 3.62
CA SER A 25 -25.05 -5.81 4.20
C SER A 25 -24.04 -4.67 4.25
N TRP A 26 -24.52 -3.43 4.09
CA TRP A 26 -23.69 -2.24 4.23
C TRP A 26 -22.95 -2.22 5.57
N GLU A 27 -21.63 -2.02 5.54
CA GLU A 27 -20.82 -1.88 6.75
C GLU A 27 -21.27 -0.68 7.60
N ARG A 28 -21.73 0.38 6.94
CA ARG A 28 -22.29 1.59 7.55
C ARG A 28 -23.65 1.94 6.95
N PRO A 29 -24.72 1.24 7.35
CA PRO A 29 -26.06 1.46 6.82
C PRO A 29 -26.53 2.91 7.01
N GLU A 30 -26.17 3.54 8.13
CA GLU A 30 -26.54 4.91 8.44
C GLU A 30 -25.98 5.92 7.43
N ALA A 31 -24.76 5.70 6.94
CA ALA A 31 -24.15 6.54 5.91
C ALA A 31 -24.85 6.35 4.57
N PHE A 32 -25.13 5.10 4.19
CA PHE A 32 -25.85 4.78 2.96
C PHE A 32 -27.24 5.44 2.94
N TYR A 33 -28.04 5.26 3.98
CA TYR A 33 -29.39 5.83 4.04
C TYR A 33 -29.39 7.36 4.14
N ALA A 34 -28.37 7.96 4.76
CA ALA A 34 -28.18 9.41 4.71
C ALA A 34 -27.94 9.89 3.27
N SER A 35 -27.06 9.21 2.52
CA SER A 35 -26.84 9.52 1.09
C SER A 35 -28.10 9.33 0.25
N GLN A 36 -28.86 8.24 0.46
CA GLN A 36 -30.12 7.98 -0.21
C GLN A 36 -31.14 9.09 0.00
N ARG A 37 -31.24 9.62 1.23
CA ARG A 37 -32.16 10.70 1.55
C ARG A 37 -31.93 11.95 0.69
N TYR A 38 -30.68 12.27 0.37
CA TYR A 38 -30.32 13.44 -0.43
C TYR A 38 -30.17 13.16 -1.92
N ALA A 39 -30.09 11.89 -2.33
CA ALA A 39 -29.89 11.52 -3.73
C ALA A 39 -30.91 12.14 -4.70
N PRO A 40 -32.22 12.22 -4.38
CA PRO A 40 -33.21 12.87 -5.25
C PRO A 40 -32.96 14.37 -5.48
N ASP A 41 -32.35 15.05 -4.51
CA ASP A 41 -32.09 16.50 -4.55
C ASP A 41 -30.77 16.86 -5.26
N LEU A 42 -29.99 15.85 -5.67
CA LEU A 42 -28.66 16.02 -6.24
C LEU A 42 -28.66 15.63 -7.73
N PRO A 43 -28.98 16.56 -8.65
CA PRO A 43 -29.19 16.26 -10.07
C PRO A 43 -27.94 15.70 -10.78
N TYR A 44 -26.75 16.00 -10.26
CA TYR A 44 -25.47 15.54 -10.82
C TYR A 44 -24.87 14.33 -10.08
N LEU A 45 -25.54 13.81 -9.04
CA LEU A 45 -25.00 12.68 -8.26
C LEU A 45 -24.73 11.47 -9.15
N LYS A 46 -25.66 11.17 -10.07
CA LYS A 46 -25.52 10.03 -11.00
C LYS A 46 -24.30 10.18 -11.91
N SER A 47 -24.11 11.36 -12.54
CA SER A 47 -22.99 11.57 -13.45
C SER A 47 -21.65 11.52 -12.70
N ILE A 48 -21.57 12.18 -11.55
CA ILE A 48 -20.36 12.19 -10.71
C ILE A 48 -20.02 10.77 -10.23
N LEU A 49 -21.01 9.99 -9.80
CA LEU A 49 -20.81 8.60 -9.38
C LEU A 49 -20.26 7.73 -10.52
N VAL A 50 -20.82 7.88 -11.73
CA VAL A 50 -20.35 7.13 -12.90
C VAL A 50 -18.91 7.51 -13.24
N ASP A 51 -18.59 8.80 -13.30
CA ASP A 51 -17.23 9.28 -13.57
C ASP A 51 -16.23 8.79 -12.52
N PHE A 52 -16.62 8.84 -11.24
CA PHE A 52 -15.83 8.29 -10.13
C PHE A 52 -15.57 6.79 -10.34
N LEU A 53 -16.61 5.99 -10.62
CA LEU A 53 -16.50 4.55 -10.79
C LEU A 53 -15.65 4.17 -12.02
N MET A 54 -15.74 4.92 -13.12
CA MET A 54 -14.88 4.70 -14.30
C MET A 54 -13.40 4.89 -13.97
N ASN A 55 -13.06 5.96 -13.25
CA ASN A 55 -11.69 6.23 -12.84
C ASN A 55 -11.21 5.23 -11.78
N ALA A 56 -12.06 4.91 -10.81
CA ALA A 56 -11.76 3.91 -9.78
C ALA A 56 -11.48 2.54 -10.40
N LYS A 57 -12.25 2.12 -11.42
CA LYS A 57 -12.04 0.83 -12.12
C LYS A 57 -10.61 0.69 -12.65
N VAL A 58 -10.03 1.75 -13.23
CA VAL A 58 -8.65 1.70 -13.75
C VAL A 58 -7.65 1.38 -12.65
N VAL A 59 -7.81 2.03 -11.51
CA VAL A 59 -6.94 1.82 -10.34
C VAL A 59 -7.16 0.41 -9.77
N TRP A 60 -8.42 0.00 -9.57
CA TRP A 60 -8.77 -1.30 -9.06
C TRP A 60 -8.21 -2.44 -9.90
N LEU A 61 -8.34 -2.39 -11.23
CA LEU A 61 -7.80 -3.42 -12.13
C LEU A 61 -6.27 -3.55 -12.00
N ARG A 62 -5.57 -2.44 -11.84
CA ARG A 62 -4.12 -2.47 -11.62
C ARG A 62 -3.77 -3.15 -10.30
N PHE A 63 -4.50 -2.84 -9.22
CA PHE A 63 -4.27 -3.44 -7.89
C PHE A 63 -4.71 -4.90 -7.82
N SER A 64 -5.76 -5.30 -8.54
CA SER A 64 -6.26 -6.68 -8.50
C SER A 64 -5.54 -7.62 -9.48
N SER A 65 -4.73 -7.09 -10.40
CA SER A 65 -4.02 -7.89 -11.42
C SER A 65 -3.15 -9.00 -10.82
N GLU A 66 -2.60 -8.81 -9.64
CA GLU A 66 -1.79 -9.82 -8.95
C GLU A 66 -2.61 -11.03 -8.44
N PHE A 67 -3.91 -10.86 -8.29
CA PHE A 67 -4.86 -11.90 -7.84
C PHE A 67 -5.52 -12.66 -9.01
N GLU A 68 -5.34 -12.20 -10.25
CA GLU A 68 -5.86 -12.91 -11.42
C GLU A 68 -5.18 -14.28 -11.59
N PRO A 69 -5.82 -15.27 -12.24
CA PRO A 69 -5.18 -16.55 -12.52
C PRO A 69 -3.86 -16.37 -13.26
N GLY A 70 -2.77 -16.92 -12.71
CA GLY A 70 -1.41 -16.71 -13.23
C GLY A 70 -0.72 -15.44 -12.73
N GLY A 71 -1.39 -14.62 -11.91
CA GLY A 71 -0.83 -13.48 -11.20
C GLY A 71 0.12 -13.89 -10.07
N ALA A 72 0.88 -12.91 -9.56
CA ALA A 72 1.92 -13.15 -8.56
C ALA A 72 1.37 -13.73 -7.24
N VAL A 73 0.20 -13.25 -6.79
CA VAL A 73 -0.45 -13.74 -5.56
C VAL A 73 -1.14 -15.07 -5.84
N ALA A 74 -1.79 -15.24 -7.00
CA ALA A 74 -2.45 -16.49 -7.36
C ALA A 74 -1.45 -17.68 -7.49
N ASN A 75 -0.22 -17.40 -7.90
CA ASN A 75 0.85 -18.39 -8.02
C ASN A 75 1.73 -18.52 -6.76
N ALA A 76 1.49 -17.71 -5.72
CA ALA A 76 2.32 -17.71 -4.53
C ALA A 76 2.09 -18.98 -3.70
N THR A 77 3.18 -19.63 -3.30
CA THR A 77 3.15 -20.73 -2.33
C THR A 77 2.72 -20.23 -0.94
N PRO A 78 2.12 -21.08 -0.08
CA PRO A 78 1.79 -20.71 1.28
C PRO A 78 2.98 -20.10 2.04
N GLU A 79 4.19 -20.63 1.85
CA GLU A 79 5.42 -20.14 2.47
C GLU A 79 5.85 -18.77 1.93
N GLN A 80 5.52 -18.45 0.68
CA GLN A 80 5.75 -17.10 0.13
C GLN A 80 4.74 -16.10 0.67
N ILE A 81 3.46 -16.49 0.80
CA ILE A 81 2.42 -15.65 1.39
C ILE A 81 2.74 -15.35 2.86
N GLU A 82 3.17 -16.37 3.63
CA GLU A 82 3.57 -16.20 5.03
C GLU A 82 4.79 -15.28 5.16
N ARG A 83 5.80 -15.44 4.31
CA ARG A 83 6.97 -14.53 4.30
C ARG A 83 6.63 -13.11 3.83
N ALA A 84 5.64 -12.97 2.96
CA ALA A 84 5.14 -11.68 2.48
C ALA A 84 4.11 -11.05 3.43
N TRP A 85 3.94 -11.60 4.64
CA TRP A 85 3.01 -11.06 5.62
C TRP A 85 3.30 -9.58 5.89
N MET A 86 2.30 -8.76 5.62
CA MET A 86 2.26 -7.35 5.97
C MET A 86 1.02 -7.08 6.83
N LEU A 87 1.08 -6.03 7.64
CA LEU A 87 -0.07 -5.61 8.43
C LEU A 87 -1.25 -5.27 7.51
N LYS A 88 -2.45 -5.73 7.91
CA LYS A 88 -3.69 -5.65 7.09
C LYS A 88 -4.00 -4.25 6.58
N THR A 89 -3.65 -3.22 7.35
CA THR A 89 -3.73 -1.83 6.94
C THR A 89 -2.40 -1.37 6.37
N ASN A 90 -2.44 -0.93 5.12
CA ASN A 90 -1.34 -0.23 4.46
C ASN A 90 -0.97 1.10 5.14
N ASP A 91 -1.58 1.48 6.27
CA ASP A 91 -1.28 2.70 7.02
C ASP A 91 0.19 2.76 7.46
N LEU A 92 0.78 1.62 7.82
CA LEU A 92 2.19 1.57 8.22
C LEU A 92 3.13 1.67 7.02
N ASN A 93 2.75 1.11 5.87
CA ASN A 93 3.49 1.24 4.63
C ASN A 93 3.32 2.66 4.02
N GLY A 94 2.13 3.23 4.10
CA GLY A 94 1.82 4.60 3.71
C GLY A 94 2.54 5.62 4.58
N SER A 95 2.57 5.39 5.90
CA SER A 95 3.37 6.21 6.82
C SER A 95 4.87 6.01 6.63
N ALA A 96 5.35 4.80 6.30
CA ALA A 96 6.74 4.56 5.92
C ALA A 96 7.13 5.31 4.64
N PHE A 97 6.26 5.31 3.62
CA PHE A 97 6.48 6.09 2.40
C PHE A 97 6.44 7.60 2.67
N GLY A 98 5.51 8.07 3.50
CA GLY A 98 5.47 9.45 3.96
C GLY A 98 6.75 9.85 4.71
N MET A 99 7.25 8.97 5.58
CA MET A 99 8.54 9.17 6.27
C MET A 99 9.72 9.19 5.29
N PHE A 100 9.72 8.34 4.26
CA PHE A 100 10.74 8.36 3.21
C PHE A 100 10.74 9.70 2.47
N ARG A 101 9.58 10.17 2.02
CA ARG A 101 9.47 11.46 1.32
C ARG A 101 9.95 12.62 2.18
N GLN A 102 9.58 12.65 3.46
CA GLN A 102 10.10 13.66 4.39
C GLN A 102 11.61 13.57 4.54
N ALA A 103 12.17 12.36 4.70
CA ALA A 103 13.61 12.17 4.88
C ALA A 103 14.40 12.57 3.62
N ALA A 104 13.89 12.24 2.43
CA ALA A 104 14.47 12.64 1.14
C ALA A 104 14.44 14.17 0.96
N LYS A 105 13.36 14.84 1.40
CA LYS A 105 13.27 16.30 1.35
C LYS A 105 14.32 16.98 2.24
N HIS A 106 14.52 16.48 3.46
CA HIS A 106 15.49 17.05 4.40
C HIS A 106 16.94 16.61 4.10
N ASN A 107 17.14 15.49 3.42
CA ASN A 107 18.44 14.94 3.06
C ASN A 107 18.47 14.56 1.58
N PRO A 108 18.55 15.54 0.66
CA PRO A 108 18.43 15.29 -0.78
C PRO A 108 19.58 14.45 -1.37
N THR A 109 20.71 14.36 -0.67
CA THR A 109 21.86 13.53 -1.05
C THR A 109 21.80 12.11 -0.49
N MET A 110 20.78 11.77 0.30
CA MET A 110 20.61 10.45 0.88
C MET A 110 20.07 9.47 -0.16
N SER A 111 20.82 8.42 -0.45
CA SER A 111 20.37 7.37 -1.36
C SER A 111 19.30 6.47 -0.72
N LEU A 112 18.52 5.79 -1.55
CA LEU A 112 17.53 4.81 -1.08
C LEU A 112 18.17 3.70 -0.25
N ALA A 113 19.35 3.22 -0.65
CA ALA A 113 20.12 2.24 0.09
C ALA A 113 20.49 2.74 1.50
N GLN A 114 20.93 4.00 1.63
CA GLN A 114 21.23 4.60 2.93
C GLN A 114 19.97 4.74 3.80
N TYR A 115 18.84 5.14 3.22
CA TYR A 115 17.57 5.21 3.95
C TYR A 115 17.15 3.83 4.48
N ASN A 116 17.16 2.82 3.61
CA ASN A 116 16.79 1.45 3.96
C ASN A 116 17.72 0.90 5.07
N SER A 117 19.03 1.08 4.93
CA SER A 117 20.00 0.68 5.96
C SER A 117 19.75 1.34 7.31
N ARG A 118 19.42 2.65 7.35
CA ARG A 118 19.09 3.36 8.60
C ARG A 118 17.80 2.82 9.24
N LYS A 119 16.78 2.52 8.43
CA LYS A 119 15.52 1.95 8.93
C LYS A 119 15.74 0.54 9.47
N MET A 120 16.45 -0.31 8.73
CA MET A 120 16.78 -1.67 9.17
C MET A 120 17.67 -1.67 10.41
N TYR A 121 18.64 -0.77 10.50
CA TYR A 121 19.49 -0.61 11.68
C TYR A 121 18.66 -0.40 12.96
N LYS A 122 17.64 0.45 12.88
CA LYS A 122 16.72 0.72 13.99
C LYS A 122 15.76 -0.44 14.27
N LEU A 123 15.12 -0.98 13.22
CA LEU A 123 14.13 -2.05 13.34
C LEU A 123 14.73 -3.34 13.89
N ASN A 124 15.90 -3.74 13.39
CA ASN A 124 16.59 -4.96 13.80
C ASN A 124 17.39 -4.79 15.09
N GLN A 125 17.34 -3.62 15.74
CA GLN A 125 18.16 -3.29 16.91
C GLN A 125 19.65 -3.60 16.68
N THR A 126 20.14 -3.28 15.47
CA THR A 126 21.48 -3.67 15.01
C THR A 126 22.58 -3.09 15.90
N SER A 127 22.31 -1.99 16.61
CA SER A 127 23.21 -1.44 17.63
C SER A 127 23.58 -2.45 18.72
N GLN A 128 22.62 -3.24 19.21
CA GLN A 128 22.86 -4.24 20.25
C GLN A 128 23.73 -5.37 19.71
N PHE A 129 23.46 -5.81 18.48
CA PHE A 129 24.31 -6.79 17.80
C PHE A 129 25.74 -6.27 17.60
N LEU A 130 25.93 -5.02 17.20
CA LEU A 130 27.27 -4.44 17.07
C LEU A 130 28.05 -4.42 18.39
N CYS A 131 27.36 -4.22 19.52
CA CYS A 131 27.96 -4.27 20.85
C CYS A 131 28.44 -5.68 21.23
N SER A 132 27.77 -6.74 20.76
CA SER A 132 28.17 -8.13 21.06
C SER A 132 29.33 -8.64 20.20
N LEU A 133 29.73 -7.89 19.17
CA LEU A 133 30.80 -8.32 18.26
C LEU A 133 32.19 -8.35 18.91
N THR A 134 33.02 -9.29 18.46
CA THR A 134 34.44 -9.33 18.81
C THR A 134 35.23 -8.30 17.99
N PRO A 135 36.44 -7.90 18.42
CA PRO A 135 37.32 -7.03 17.63
C PRO A 135 37.62 -7.57 16.22
N LYS A 136 37.78 -8.89 16.06
CA LYS A 136 38.02 -9.54 14.77
C LYS A 136 36.83 -9.39 13.82
N MET A 137 35.60 -9.60 14.33
CA MET A 137 34.37 -9.41 13.56
C MET A 137 34.17 -7.95 13.17
N ARG A 138 34.47 -7.01 14.08
CA ARG A 138 34.42 -5.58 13.76
C ARG A 138 35.42 -5.19 12.66
N LYS A 139 36.63 -5.75 12.68
CA LYS A 139 37.62 -5.53 11.62
C LYS A 139 37.11 -6.04 10.27
N PHE A 140 36.57 -7.26 10.24
CA PHE A 140 35.98 -7.86 9.05
C PHE A 140 34.82 -7.02 8.48
N LEU A 141 33.91 -6.54 9.34
CA LEU A 141 32.81 -5.68 8.89
C LEU A 141 33.32 -4.36 8.27
N ARG A 142 34.36 -3.74 8.85
CA ARG A 142 34.97 -2.54 8.28
C ARG A 142 35.55 -2.80 6.89
N GLU A 143 36.21 -3.95 6.69
CA GLU A 143 36.75 -4.35 5.38
C GLU A 143 35.63 -4.47 4.34
N ILE A 144 34.51 -5.12 4.68
CA ILE A 144 33.33 -5.21 3.80
C ILE A 144 32.74 -3.83 3.51
N THR A 145 32.51 -3.00 4.53
CA THR A 145 31.94 -1.65 4.33
C THR A 145 32.83 -0.81 3.43
N CYS A 146 34.16 -0.84 3.60
CA CYS A 146 35.08 -0.12 2.72
C CYS A 146 35.00 -0.60 1.26
N GLN A 147 34.86 -1.90 1.02
CA GLN A 147 34.67 -2.44 -0.34
C GLN A 147 33.32 -2.02 -0.95
N GLN A 148 32.26 -1.96 -0.14
CA GLN A 148 30.96 -1.49 -0.60
C GLN A 148 30.98 0.01 -0.91
N ASP A 149 31.63 0.82 -0.07
CA ASP A 149 31.75 2.27 -0.31
C ASP A 149 32.60 2.58 -1.55
N SER A 150 33.66 1.80 -1.80
CA SER A 150 34.49 1.97 -2.99
C SER A 150 33.79 1.57 -4.29
N SER A 151 32.74 0.73 -4.22
CA SER A 151 31.95 0.34 -5.40
C SER A 151 31.16 1.50 -6.03
N GLY A 152 30.97 2.61 -5.31
CA GLY A 152 30.22 3.76 -5.82
C GLY A 152 28.70 3.53 -6.00
N SER A 153 28.17 2.37 -5.57
CA SER A 153 26.74 2.02 -5.68
C SER A 153 25.81 3.03 -5.01
N SER A 154 26.30 3.80 -4.04
CA SER A 154 25.57 4.88 -3.36
C SER A 154 25.59 6.23 -4.07
N ARG A 155 26.36 6.37 -5.17
CA ARG A 155 26.52 7.59 -5.98
C ARG A 155 25.78 7.54 -7.32
N GLN A 156 25.18 6.41 -7.66
CA GLN A 156 24.34 6.28 -8.84
C GLN A 156 22.94 6.83 -8.48
N CYS A 157 22.64 8.02 -8.99
CA CYS A 157 21.31 8.62 -8.96
C CYS A 157 20.36 7.89 -9.91
#